data_AF-B4FZ78-F1
#
_entry.id   AF-B4FZ78-F1
#
_cell.length_a   1.000
_cell.length_b   1.000
_cell.length_c   1.000
_cell.angle_alpha   90.00
_cell.angle_beta   90.00
_cell.angle_gamma   90.00
#
_symmetry.space_group_name_H-M   'P 1'
#
loop_
_entity.id
_entity.type
_entity.pdbx_description
1 polymer ?
#
loop_
_entity_poly.entity_id
_entity_poly.type
_entity_poly.pdbx_seq_one_letter_code
_entity_poly.pdbx_strand_id
1 'polypeptide(L)'
;MGGLAVSAFVLFSWVLFLSCIFSVDGLSKVRGVNLGGWLVIEGWIKPSLFDGIPNGDMLDGTQVQIRSVVLNKYVSAANGGGSNVTVDRDVASTWETFWLWRVSDNEFQLRCLGGQFLTSNSEDGLILATSKHPLSTETFSIERNARRVHIRLLNGGYVQATNDHLLISTYQFQPGWDNNLATFELVIVANNLHGDYQLANGYGPDKAKMVLEVCLWHSLSLEFAGQILFTLCITSLDSFAF
;
A
#
# COMPACT_ATOMS: atom_id res chain seq x y z
N MET A 1 41.67 55.31 35.21
CA MET A 1 40.52 55.86 34.46
C MET A 1 39.98 54.81 33.49
N GLY A 2 39.47 53.68 34.00
CA GLY A 2 38.98 52.57 33.16
C GLY A 2 37.69 52.02 33.74
N GLY A 3 36.55 52.65 33.41
CA GLY A 3 35.26 52.29 34.00
C GLY A 3 34.03 52.65 33.18
N LEU A 4 34.18 53.09 31.92
CA LEU A 4 33.04 53.50 31.08
C LEU A 4 32.84 52.63 29.83
N ALA A 5 33.78 51.74 29.48
CA ALA A 5 33.70 50.95 28.26
C ALA A 5 32.87 49.65 28.39
N VAL A 6 32.62 49.17 29.62
CA VAL A 6 31.95 47.87 29.84
C VAL A 6 30.41 48.00 29.76
N SER A 7 29.85 49.18 30.05
CA SER A 7 28.39 49.38 30.09
C SER A 7 27.75 49.48 28.70
N ALA A 8 28.45 50.03 27.71
CA ALA A 8 27.91 50.18 26.36
C ALA A 8 27.82 48.86 25.57
N PHE A 9 28.70 47.89 25.86
CA PHE A 9 28.69 46.58 25.18
C PHE A 9 27.55 45.67 25.64
N VAL A 10 27.11 45.78 26.90
CA VAL A 10 26.02 44.95 27.44
C VAL A 10 24.66 45.42 26.92
N LEU A 11 24.47 46.73 26.74
CA LEU A 11 23.23 47.29 26.19
C LEU A 11 23.06 47.05 24.68
N PHE A 12 24.16 46.97 23.91
CA PHE A 12 24.08 46.64 22.48
C PHE A 12 23.81 45.16 22.22
N SER A 13 24.21 44.29 23.16
CA SER A 13 23.91 42.85 23.09
C SER A 13 22.41 42.56 23.30
N TRP A 14 21.73 43.28 24.18
CA TRP A 14 20.28 43.09 24.40
C TRP A 14 19.40 43.57 23.24
N VAL A 15 19.84 44.55 22.45
CA VAL A 15 19.09 44.99 21.25
C VAL A 15 19.24 44.00 20.09
N LEU A 16 20.38 43.33 19.97
CA LEU A 16 20.61 42.29 18.96
C LEU A 16 19.96 40.94 19.30
N PHE A 17 19.64 40.69 20.58
CA PHE A 17 18.89 39.50 21.00
C PHE A 17 17.36 39.64 20.83
N LEU A 18 16.84 40.86 20.64
CA LEU A 18 15.39 41.09 20.49
C LEU A 18 14.88 41.13 19.04
N SER A 19 15.76 41.15 18.03
CA SER A 19 15.37 41.36 16.62
C SER A 19 15.28 40.09 15.76
N CYS A 20 15.43 38.89 16.34
CA CYS A 20 15.40 37.64 15.56
C CYS A 20 14.47 36.57 16.13
N ILE A 21 13.37 36.96 16.79
CA ILE A 21 12.20 36.09 16.89
C ILE A 21 11.28 36.46 15.72
N PHE A 22 11.64 36.03 14.52
CA PHE A 22 10.63 35.82 13.49
C PHE A 22 9.89 34.56 13.93
N SER A 23 8.79 34.75 14.66
CA SER A 23 7.75 33.72 14.71
C SER A 23 7.34 33.48 13.26
N VAL A 24 7.56 32.27 12.76
CA VAL A 24 7.02 31.83 11.47
C VAL A 24 5.53 31.52 11.70
N ASP A 25 4.76 32.55 12.03
CA ASP A 25 3.30 32.47 12.09
C ASP A 25 2.78 32.59 10.66
N GLY A 26 2.67 31.44 10.00
CA GLY A 26 2.10 31.39 8.65
C GLY A 26 2.32 30.12 7.83
N LEU A 27 3.09 29.13 8.30
CA LEU A 27 3.26 27.88 7.57
C LEU A 27 2.22 26.84 8.03
N SER A 28 1.16 26.68 7.22
CA SER A 28 0.26 25.53 7.34
C SER A 28 1.09 24.25 7.31
N LYS A 29 0.80 23.32 8.22
CA LYS A 29 1.49 22.04 8.40
C LYS A 29 1.78 21.34 7.06
N VAL A 30 3.02 21.45 6.60
CA VAL A 30 3.52 20.74 5.42
C VAL A 30 3.93 19.33 5.84
N ARG A 31 3.45 18.31 5.12
CA ARG A 31 3.91 16.92 5.29
C ARG A 31 4.68 16.54 4.03
N GLY A 32 5.92 16.07 4.20
CA GLY A 32 6.75 15.54 3.12
C GLY A 32 7.04 14.06 3.36
N VAL A 33 7.41 13.35 2.29
CA VAL A 33 7.92 11.97 2.35
C VAL A 33 9.31 11.91 1.73
N ASN A 34 10.15 11.00 2.23
CA ASN A 34 11.51 10.79 1.74
C ASN A 34 11.52 9.58 0.80
N LEU A 35 11.96 9.80 -0.45
CA LEU A 35 12.19 8.74 -1.42
C LEU A 35 13.65 8.75 -1.84
N GLY A 36 14.49 8.01 -1.11
CA GLY A 36 15.86 7.71 -1.54
C GLY A 36 16.76 8.95 -1.72
N GLY A 37 16.62 9.96 -0.85
CA GLY A 37 17.50 11.15 -0.84
C GLY A 37 16.89 12.43 -1.42
N TRP A 38 15.65 12.41 -1.89
CA TRP A 38 14.92 13.60 -2.34
C TRP A 38 13.76 13.94 -1.40
N LEU A 39 13.61 15.23 -1.08
CA LEU A 39 12.51 15.79 -0.29
C LEU A 39 11.53 16.46 -1.26
N VAL A 40 10.40 15.80 -1.52
CA VAL A 40 9.32 16.37 -2.32
C VAL A 40 8.34 17.07 -1.38
N ILE A 41 8.07 18.34 -1.65
CA ILE A 41 7.13 19.15 -0.89
C ILE A 41 6.15 19.78 -1.87
N GLU A 42 4.98 19.19 -2.05
CA GLU A 42 3.87 19.88 -2.72
C GLU A 42 2.52 19.56 -2.06
N GLY A 43 1.61 20.53 -2.11
CA GLY A 43 0.29 20.47 -1.48
C GLY A 43 -0.53 19.27 -1.94
N TRP A 44 -1.42 18.81 -1.05
CA TRP A 44 -2.38 17.72 -1.22
C TRP A 44 -2.44 17.12 -2.62
N ILE A 45 -1.91 15.91 -2.80
CA ILE A 45 -2.20 15.09 -3.98
C ILE A 45 -3.71 15.09 -4.17
N LYS A 46 -4.19 15.47 -5.37
CA LYS A 46 -5.63 15.51 -5.66
C LYS A 46 -6.19 14.10 -5.45
N PRO A 47 -7.14 13.90 -4.51
CA PRO A 47 -7.71 12.57 -4.25
C PRO A 47 -8.32 11.92 -5.50
N SER A 48 -8.83 12.75 -6.42
CA SER A 48 -9.39 12.30 -7.70
C SER A 48 -8.40 11.57 -8.60
N LEU A 49 -7.09 11.70 -8.33
CA LEU A 49 -6.06 10.98 -9.07
C LEU A 49 -6.13 9.46 -8.83
N PHE A 50 -6.72 9.03 -7.71
CA PHE A 50 -6.85 7.61 -7.35
C PHE A 50 -8.18 6.98 -7.81
N ASP A 51 -9.14 7.78 -8.29
CA ASP A 51 -10.50 7.31 -8.62
C ASP A 51 -10.54 6.32 -9.79
N GLY A 52 -9.56 6.37 -10.68
CA GLY A 52 -9.45 5.47 -11.83
C GLY A 52 -8.79 4.12 -11.54
N ILE A 53 -8.31 3.89 -10.31
CA ILE A 53 -7.66 2.63 -9.93
C ILE A 53 -8.72 1.53 -9.80
N PRO A 54 -8.61 0.42 -10.56
CA PRO A 54 -9.52 -0.70 -10.40
C PRO A 54 -9.36 -1.32 -9.01
N ASN A 55 -10.47 -1.71 -8.38
CA ASN A 55 -10.47 -2.16 -6.98
C ASN A 55 -9.80 -1.12 -6.05
N GLY A 56 -10.21 0.15 -6.14
CA GLY A 56 -9.61 1.26 -5.38
C GLY A 56 -9.73 1.17 -3.85
N ASP A 57 -10.47 0.18 -3.34
CA ASP A 57 -10.50 -0.17 -1.91
C ASP A 57 -9.52 -1.29 -1.54
N MET A 58 -8.87 -1.93 -2.53
CA MET A 58 -7.80 -2.94 -2.41
C MET A 58 -6.46 -2.34 -2.84
N LEU A 59 -6.09 -1.24 -2.19
CA LEU A 59 -4.79 -0.59 -2.38
C LEU A 59 -3.68 -1.36 -1.66
N ASP A 60 -2.44 -1.09 -2.02
CA ASP A 60 -1.27 -1.66 -1.36
C ASP A 60 -1.25 -1.32 0.14
N GLY A 61 -1.00 -2.31 0.99
CA GLY A 61 -1.05 -2.22 2.45
C GLY A 61 -2.46 -2.22 3.05
N THR A 62 -3.52 -2.37 2.25
CA THR A 62 -4.89 -2.52 2.78
C THR A 62 -4.99 -3.75 3.68
N GLN A 63 -5.61 -3.59 4.84
CA GLN A 63 -5.89 -4.67 5.76
C GLN A 63 -7.22 -5.34 5.40
N VAL A 64 -7.18 -6.64 5.17
CA VAL A 64 -8.32 -7.44 4.76
C VAL A 64 -8.50 -8.66 5.63
N GLN A 65 -9.75 -9.09 5.75
CA GLN A 65 -10.15 -10.36 6.35
C GLN A 65 -10.90 -11.17 5.30
N ILE A 66 -10.62 -12.47 5.25
CA ILE A 66 -11.22 -13.39 4.28
C ILE A 66 -12.10 -14.36 5.04
N ARG A 67 -13.36 -14.48 4.64
CA ARG A 67 -14.35 -15.36 5.27
C ARG A 67 -14.88 -16.36 4.25
N SER A 68 -14.91 -17.64 4.60
CA SER A 68 -15.59 -18.64 3.76
C SER A 68 -17.11 -18.47 3.86
N VAL A 69 -17.78 -18.43 2.71
CA VAL A 69 -19.25 -18.32 2.66
C VAL A 69 -19.92 -19.61 3.14
N VAL A 70 -19.34 -20.77 2.81
CA VAL A 70 -19.93 -22.07 3.16
C VAL A 70 -19.71 -22.43 4.62
N LEU A 71 -18.48 -22.26 5.12
CA LEU A 71 -18.16 -22.58 6.52
C LEU A 71 -18.59 -21.48 7.48
N ASN A 72 -18.80 -20.26 6.97
CA ASN A 72 -19.08 -19.07 7.77
C ASN A 72 -17.95 -18.69 8.74
N LYS A 73 -16.74 -19.20 8.49
CA LYS A 73 -15.51 -19.02 9.30
C LYS A 73 -14.49 -18.13 8.58
N TYR A 74 -13.62 -17.49 9.36
CA TYR A 74 -12.51 -16.68 8.86
C TYR A 74 -11.26 -17.52 8.62
N VAL A 75 -10.50 -17.10 7.60
CA VAL A 75 -9.17 -17.60 7.29
C VAL A 75 -8.18 -17.05 8.31
N SER A 76 -7.35 -17.90 8.89
CA SER A 76 -6.40 -17.57 9.95
C SER A 76 -5.02 -18.12 9.65
N ALA A 77 -4.01 -17.27 9.79
CA ALA A 77 -2.61 -17.69 9.87
C ALA A 77 -2.23 -17.83 11.35
N ALA A 78 -2.30 -19.05 11.88
CA ALA A 78 -2.00 -19.32 13.28
C ALA A 78 -0.61 -18.79 13.68
N ASN A 79 -0.50 -18.24 14.89
CA ASN A 79 0.69 -17.55 15.41
C ASN A 79 1.15 -16.34 14.57
N GLY A 80 0.29 -15.81 13.70
CA GLY A 80 0.62 -14.71 12.80
C GLY A 80 1.41 -15.14 11.55
N GLY A 81 1.62 -16.43 11.33
CA GLY A 81 2.38 -16.98 10.21
C GLY A 81 3.44 -18.01 10.65
N GLY A 82 4.10 -18.62 9.68
CA GLY A 82 5.10 -19.69 9.87
C GLY A 82 4.53 -21.11 9.91
N SER A 83 3.23 -21.29 9.63
CA SER A 83 2.57 -22.61 9.62
C SER A 83 1.43 -22.65 8.58
N ASN A 84 0.61 -23.69 8.63
CA ASN A 84 -0.55 -23.86 7.74
C ASN A 84 -1.61 -22.80 8.00
N VAL A 85 -2.38 -22.47 6.96
CA VAL A 85 -3.54 -21.57 7.06
C VAL A 85 -4.80 -22.40 7.28
N THR A 86 -5.60 -22.02 8.28
CA THR A 86 -6.85 -22.70 8.63
C THR A 86 -8.06 -21.79 8.41
N VAL A 87 -9.25 -22.37 8.33
CA VAL A 87 -10.53 -21.66 8.14
C VAL A 87 -11.50 -22.06 9.25
N ASP A 88 -11.12 -21.83 10.50
CA ASP A 88 -11.78 -22.37 11.70
C ASP A 88 -12.35 -21.29 12.64
N ARG A 89 -12.11 -20.01 12.36
CA ARG A 89 -12.37 -18.91 13.31
C ARG A 89 -13.77 -18.31 13.15
N ASP A 90 -14.50 -18.18 14.25
CA ASP A 90 -15.83 -17.53 14.25
C ASP A 90 -15.76 -16.00 14.20
N VAL A 91 -14.73 -15.42 14.81
CA VAL A 91 -14.54 -13.98 14.92
C VAL A 91 -13.13 -13.65 14.47
N ALA A 92 -13.02 -12.66 13.59
CA ALA A 92 -11.73 -12.19 13.11
C ALA A 92 -11.07 -11.24 14.12
N SER A 93 -9.77 -11.42 14.28
CA SER A 93 -8.89 -10.59 15.10
C SER A 93 -7.56 -10.41 14.36
N THR A 94 -6.44 -10.44 15.07
CA THR A 94 -5.13 -10.12 14.51
C THR A 94 -4.58 -11.22 13.60
N TRP A 95 -4.89 -12.50 13.83
CA TRP A 95 -4.37 -13.62 13.02
C TRP A 95 -5.16 -13.86 11.73
N GLU A 96 -6.37 -13.33 11.66
CA GLU A 96 -7.26 -13.39 10.51
C GLU A 96 -7.14 -12.16 9.61
N THR A 97 -6.32 -11.19 10.01
CA THR A 97 -6.08 -9.96 9.26
C THR A 97 -4.80 -10.07 8.44
N PHE A 98 -4.94 -9.84 7.14
CA PHE A 98 -3.86 -9.89 6.15
C PHE A 98 -3.65 -8.51 5.53
N TRP A 99 -2.41 -8.21 5.16
CA TRP A 99 -2.08 -7.02 4.37
C TRP A 99 -2.01 -7.42 2.89
N LEU A 100 -2.78 -6.70 2.07
CA LEU A 100 -2.67 -6.81 0.62
C LEU A 100 -1.37 -6.16 0.16
N TRP A 101 -0.58 -6.89 -0.60
CA TRP A 101 0.49 -6.32 -1.41
C TRP A 101 0.04 -6.34 -2.86
N ARG A 102 -0.12 -5.17 -3.48
CA ARG A 102 -0.66 -5.07 -4.84
C ARG A 102 0.48 -5.19 -5.85
N VAL A 103 0.40 -6.21 -6.71
CA VAL A 103 1.36 -6.44 -7.80
C VAL A 103 0.82 -5.84 -9.10
N SER A 104 -0.47 -6.04 -9.39
CA SER A 104 -1.15 -5.49 -10.56
C SER A 104 -2.63 -5.23 -10.28
N ASP A 105 -3.46 -5.05 -11.32
CA ASP A 105 -4.88 -4.70 -11.17
C ASP A 105 -5.70 -5.76 -10.41
N ASN A 106 -5.36 -7.04 -10.65
CA ASN A 106 -6.05 -8.18 -10.08
C ASN A 106 -5.10 -9.16 -9.36
N GLU A 107 -3.79 -8.88 -9.32
CA GLU A 107 -2.82 -9.76 -8.68
C GLU A 107 -2.30 -9.16 -7.39
N PHE A 108 -2.39 -9.97 -6.34
CA PHE A 108 -2.09 -9.56 -4.98
C PHE A 108 -1.31 -10.66 -4.26
N GLN A 109 -0.48 -10.23 -3.33
CA GLN A 109 0.17 -11.10 -2.36
C GLN A 109 -0.44 -10.82 -0.98
N LEU A 110 -0.60 -11.87 -0.19
CA LEU A 110 -1.23 -11.78 1.12
C LEU A 110 -0.17 -11.94 2.20
N ARG A 111 0.12 -10.85 2.91
CA ARG A 111 1.10 -10.84 4.00
C ARG A 111 0.39 -11.02 5.35
N CYS A 112 0.92 -11.93 6.16
CA CYS A 112 0.45 -12.21 7.51
C CYS A 112 1.11 -11.25 8.52
N LEU A 113 0.58 -11.24 9.76
CA LEU A 113 1.10 -10.42 10.87
C LEU A 113 2.60 -10.61 11.13
N GLY A 114 3.07 -11.86 11.10
CA GLY A 114 4.47 -12.24 11.33
C GLY A 114 5.39 -11.89 10.16
N GLY A 115 4.85 -11.32 9.09
CA GLY A 115 5.58 -10.86 7.92
C GLY A 115 5.80 -11.92 6.85
N GLN A 116 5.32 -13.15 7.06
CA GLN A 116 5.30 -14.19 6.04
C GLN A 116 4.18 -13.94 5.03
N PHE A 117 4.35 -14.47 3.82
CA PHE A 117 3.37 -14.44 2.74
C PHE A 117 2.65 -15.78 2.63
N LEU A 118 1.42 -15.71 2.14
CA LEU A 118 0.68 -16.90 1.75
C LEU A 118 1.31 -17.53 0.51
N THR A 119 1.48 -18.84 0.53
CA THR A 119 2.08 -19.63 -0.54
C THR A 119 1.31 -20.93 -0.70
N SER A 120 1.30 -21.49 -1.91
CA SER A 120 0.71 -22.80 -2.16
C SER A 120 1.79 -23.87 -2.17
N ASN A 121 1.58 -24.95 -1.41
CA ASN A 121 2.37 -26.16 -1.55
C ASN A 121 2.10 -26.78 -2.93
N SER A 122 3.16 -27.13 -3.66
CA SER A 122 3.04 -27.67 -5.03
C SER A 122 2.59 -29.13 -5.07
N GLU A 123 2.78 -29.89 -3.99
CA GLU A 123 2.45 -31.32 -3.92
C GLU A 123 0.94 -31.55 -3.71
N ASP A 124 0.38 -30.91 -2.67
CA ASP A 124 -0.99 -31.15 -2.19
C ASP A 124 -1.90 -29.91 -2.35
N GLY A 125 -1.38 -28.81 -2.90
CA GLY A 125 -2.14 -27.57 -3.11
C GLY A 125 -2.51 -26.85 -1.81
N LEU A 126 -1.93 -27.24 -0.67
CA LEU A 126 -2.24 -26.66 0.63
C LEU A 126 -1.71 -25.23 0.73
N ILE A 127 -2.53 -24.29 1.19
CA ILE A 127 -2.11 -22.91 1.41
C ILE A 127 -1.43 -22.78 2.79
N LEU A 128 -0.22 -22.26 2.77
CA LEU A 128 0.67 -22.09 3.92
C LEU A 128 1.04 -20.62 4.09
N ALA A 129 1.40 -20.22 5.30
CA ALA A 129 1.89 -18.88 5.62
C ALA A 129 3.38 -18.90 5.96
N THR A 130 4.20 -19.63 5.20
CA THR A 130 5.61 -19.91 5.55
C THR A 130 6.62 -19.08 4.78
N SER A 131 6.24 -18.52 3.63
CA SER A 131 7.17 -17.84 2.73
C SER A 131 7.61 -16.48 3.28
N LYS A 132 8.92 -16.19 3.26
CA LYS A 132 9.46 -14.89 3.73
C LYS A 132 9.66 -13.89 2.60
N HIS A 133 9.62 -14.36 1.36
CA HIS A 133 9.91 -13.55 0.18
C HIS A 133 8.73 -13.65 -0.80
N PRO A 134 8.20 -12.52 -1.26
CA PRO A 134 7.15 -12.53 -2.26
C PRO A 134 7.74 -12.92 -3.63
N LEU A 135 7.47 -14.14 -4.08
CA LEU A 135 7.79 -14.59 -5.45
C LEU A 135 6.50 -14.79 -6.25
N SER A 136 6.61 -15.22 -7.50
CA SER A 136 5.46 -15.51 -8.36
C SER A 136 4.56 -16.63 -7.80
N THR A 137 5.08 -17.52 -6.96
CA THR A 137 4.33 -18.59 -6.28
C THR A 137 3.43 -18.09 -5.14
N GLU A 138 3.74 -16.92 -4.58
CA GLU A 138 3.01 -16.24 -3.52
C GLU A 138 1.99 -15.22 -4.06
N THR A 139 1.93 -15.08 -5.38
CA THR A 139 1.02 -14.15 -6.07
C THR A 139 -0.28 -14.85 -6.43
N PHE A 140 -1.39 -14.23 -6.03
CA PHE A 140 -2.75 -14.71 -6.29
C PHE A 140 -3.50 -13.71 -7.15
N SER A 141 -4.25 -14.23 -8.12
CA SER A 141 -5.26 -13.44 -8.82
C SER A 141 -6.54 -13.42 -7.98
N ILE A 142 -7.00 -12.24 -7.61
CA ILE A 142 -8.23 -12.05 -6.83
C ILE A 142 -9.30 -11.47 -7.78
N GLU A 143 -10.25 -12.32 -8.15
CA GLU A 143 -11.43 -11.92 -8.90
C GLU A 143 -12.51 -11.50 -7.91
N ARG A 144 -13.18 -10.37 -8.15
CA ARG A 144 -14.13 -9.79 -7.20
C ARG A 144 -15.49 -9.51 -7.84
N ASN A 145 -16.54 -9.84 -7.10
CA ASN A 145 -17.92 -9.49 -7.40
C ASN A 145 -18.59 -8.92 -6.14
N ALA A 146 -18.62 -7.59 -6.05
CA ALA A 146 -19.06 -6.84 -4.87
C ALA A 146 -18.30 -7.22 -3.58
N ARG A 147 -18.92 -8.00 -2.68
CA ARG A 147 -18.29 -8.47 -1.43
C ARG A 147 -17.66 -9.86 -1.56
N ARG A 148 -17.98 -10.59 -2.62
CA ARG A 148 -17.49 -11.95 -2.86
C ARG A 148 -16.22 -11.90 -3.69
N VAL A 149 -15.30 -12.81 -3.39
CA VAL A 149 -14.06 -12.97 -4.11
C VAL A 149 -13.78 -14.44 -4.40
N HIS A 150 -13.16 -14.67 -5.55
CA HIS A 150 -12.50 -15.92 -5.88
C HIS A 150 -11.00 -15.65 -5.90
N ILE A 151 -10.26 -16.50 -5.20
CA ILE A 151 -8.80 -16.40 -5.13
C ILE A 151 -8.27 -17.52 -5.99
N ARG A 152 -7.43 -17.18 -6.95
CA ARG A 152 -6.88 -18.10 -7.94
C ARG A 152 -5.37 -17.99 -7.96
N LEU A 153 -4.68 -19.12 -8.09
CA LEU A 153 -3.24 -19.14 -8.31
C LEU A 153 -2.94 -18.80 -9.77
N LEU A 154 -1.75 -18.27 -10.03
CA LEU A 154 -1.29 -18.00 -11.41
C LEU A 154 -1.23 -19.28 -12.27
N ASN A 155 -1.05 -20.44 -11.65
CA ASN A 155 -1.07 -21.75 -12.32
C ASN A 155 -2.48 -22.22 -12.72
N GLY A 156 -3.53 -21.54 -12.27
CA GLY A 156 -4.92 -21.77 -12.66
C GLY A 156 -5.83 -22.39 -11.60
N GLY A 157 -5.29 -22.96 -10.51
CA GLY A 157 -6.11 -23.55 -9.45
C GLY A 157 -6.83 -22.49 -8.62
N TYR A 158 -8.10 -22.72 -8.29
CA TYR A 158 -8.84 -21.86 -7.35
C TYR A 158 -8.66 -22.35 -5.92
N VAL A 159 -8.54 -21.39 -5.02
CA VAL A 159 -8.50 -21.62 -3.57
C VAL A 159 -9.90 -22.00 -3.10
N GLN A 160 -9.99 -23.00 -2.25
CA GLN A 160 -11.22 -23.49 -1.64
C GLN A 160 -10.99 -23.80 -0.16
N ALA A 161 -12.03 -23.60 0.65
CA ALA A 161 -12.07 -24.04 2.03
C ALA A 161 -12.67 -25.45 2.11
N THR A 162 -11.96 -26.41 2.69
CA THR A 162 -12.45 -27.77 2.88
C THR A 162 -13.26 -27.90 4.18
N ASN A 163 -14.09 -28.94 4.28
CA ASN A 163 -14.81 -29.25 5.51
C ASN A 163 -13.89 -29.57 6.71
N ASP A 164 -12.62 -29.91 6.45
CA ASP A 164 -11.59 -30.11 7.47
C ASP A 164 -10.96 -28.78 7.94
N HIS A 165 -11.54 -27.64 7.55
CA HIS A 165 -11.07 -26.28 7.87
C HIS A 165 -9.68 -25.97 7.32
N LEU A 166 -9.30 -26.62 6.22
CA LEU A 166 -8.06 -26.35 5.50
C LEU A 166 -8.34 -25.47 4.28
N LEU A 167 -7.33 -24.68 3.90
CA LEU A 167 -7.38 -23.86 2.69
C LEU A 167 -6.49 -24.50 1.62
N ILE A 168 -7.06 -24.93 0.50
CA ILE A 168 -6.35 -25.64 -0.58
C ILE A 168 -6.64 -25.03 -1.95
N SER A 169 -5.73 -25.14 -2.91
CA SER A 169 -5.80 -24.54 -4.26
C SER A 169 -6.23 -25.50 -5.38
N THR A 170 -6.81 -26.65 -5.01
CA THR A 170 -7.04 -27.76 -5.95
C THR A 170 -8.33 -27.65 -6.76
N TYR A 171 -9.12 -26.57 -6.61
CA TYR A 171 -10.39 -26.43 -7.31
C TYR A 171 -10.13 -26.14 -8.81
N GLN A 172 -10.42 -27.12 -9.68
CA GLN A 172 -9.98 -27.15 -11.08
C GLN A 172 -10.90 -26.36 -12.05
N PHE A 173 -12.15 -26.13 -11.68
CA PHE A 173 -13.12 -25.46 -12.55
C PHE A 173 -13.27 -23.99 -12.15
N GLN A 174 -13.77 -23.14 -13.06
CA GLN A 174 -14.13 -21.79 -12.65
C GLN A 174 -15.37 -21.84 -11.75
N PRO A 175 -15.27 -21.39 -10.49
CA PRO A 175 -16.41 -21.41 -9.58
C PRO A 175 -17.47 -20.41 -10.02
N GLY A 176 -18.73 -20.74 -9.75
CA GLY A 176 -19.82 -19.76 -9.84
C GLY A 176 -19.74 -18.74 -8.71
N TRP A 177 -20.53 -17.67 -8.80
CA TRP A 177 -20.68 -16.69 -7.72
C TRP A 177 -21.72 -17.11 -6.66
N ASP A 178 -22.18 -18.35 -6.71
CA ASP A 178 -23.07 -18.98 -5.73
C ASP A 178 -22.32 -19.34 -4.43
N ASN A 179 -23.04 -19.88 -3.45
CA ASN A 179 -22.41 -20.27 -2.18
C ASN A 179 -21.69 -21.61 -2.36
N ASN A 180 -20.43 -21.56 -2.79
CA ASN A 180 -19.57 -22.73 -2.98
C ASN A 180 -18.27 -22.63 -2.17
N LEU A 181 -17.52 -23.74 -2.10
CA LEU A 181 -16.30 -23.86 -1.28
C LEU A 181 -15.17 -22.91 -1.70
N ALA A 182 -15.18 -22.45 -2.95
CA ALA A 182 -14.20 -21.52 -3.51
C ALA A 182 -14.62 -20.05 -3.42
N THR A 183 -15.83 -19.78 -2.91
CA THR A 183 -16.36 -18.43 -2.75
C THR A 183 -16.12 -17.91 -1.35
N PHE A 184 -15.40 -16.79 -1.28
CA PHE A 184 -15.08 -16.11 -0.04
C PHE A 184 -15.71 -14.72 -0.02
N GLU A 185 -15.95 -14.18 1.17
CA GLU A 185 -16.24 -12.77 1.39
C GLU A 185 -14.95 -12.05 1.80
N LEU A 186 -14.65 -10.95 1.12
CA LEU A 186 -13.53 -10.07 1.46
C LEU A 186 -14.05 -8.87 2.24
N VAL A 187 -13.54 -8.70 3.46
CA VAL A 187 -13.87 -7.58 4.34
C VAL A 187 -12.67 -6.66 4.45
N ILE A 188 -12.82 -5.40 4.04
CA ILE A 188 -11.80 -4.37 4.22
C ILE A 188 -11.88 -3.85 5.66
N VAL A 189 -10.82 -4.07 6.44
CA VAL A 189 -10.74 -3.64 7.84
C VAL A 189 -10.22 -2.21 7.93
N ALA A 190 -9.15 -1.92 7.18
CA ALA A 190 -8.54 -0.60 7.14
C ALA A 190 -7.87 -0.39 5.78
N ASN A 191 -8.16 0.77 5.16
CA ASN A 191 -7.53 1.22 3.93
C ASN A 191 -7.00 2.65 4.14
N ASN A 192 -6.08 2.82 5.09
CA ASN A 192 -5.61 4.15 5.50
C ASN A 192 -4.33 4.60 4.75
N LEU A 193 -3.83 3.77 3.82
CA LEU A 193 -2.54 3.98 3.14
C LEU A 193 -2.76 4.55 1.72
N HIS A 194 -3.12 5.83 1.67
CA HIS A 194 -3.22 6.58 0.42
C HIS A 194 -1.96 7.43 0.21
N GLY A 195 -1.09 7.02 -0.71
CA GLY A 195 0.14 7.75 -1.05
C GLY A 195 0.57 7.48 -2.49
N ASP A 196 1.61 8.17 -2.96
CA ASP A 196 2.07 8.12 -4.35
C ASP A 196 2.44 6.72 -4.84
N TYR A 197 2.86 5.84 -3.92
CA TYR A 197 3.16 4.44 -4.22
C TYR A 197 1.97 3.69 -4.85
N GLN A 198 0.74 4.13 -4.54
CA GLN A 198 -0.47 3.54 -5.11
C GLN A 198 -0.69 3.91 -6.58
N LEU A 199 -0.12 5.02 -7.07
CA LEU A 199 -0.31 5.46 -8.44
C LEU A 199 0.45 4.56 -9.43
N ALA A 200 1.68 4.17 -9.08
CA ALA A 200 2.49 3.27 -9.89
C ALA A 200 1.90 1.85 -9.92
N ASN A 201 1.57 1.30 -8.75
CA ASN A 201 1.07 -0.08 -8.64
C ASN A 201 -0.41 -0.23 -8.98
N GLY A 202 -1.21 0.84 -8.82
CA GLY A 202 -2.66 0.81 -9.02
C GLY A 202 -3.10 0.99 -10.47
N TYR A 203 -2.36 1.78 -11.26
CA TYR A 203 -2.69 2.03 -12.67
C TYR A 203 -1.94 1.12 -13.66
N GLY A 204 -0.92 0.40 -13.20
CA GLY A 204 0.01 -0.33 -14.07
C GLY A 204 0.94 0.62 -14.84
N PRO A 205 1.97 0.09 -15.52
CA PRO A 205 3.09 0.89 -16.04
C PRO A 205 2.67 1.97 -17.05
N ASP A 206 1.78 1.65 -17.99
CA ASP A 206 1.42 2.56 -19.08
C ASP A 206 0.55 3.74 -18.61
N LYS A 207 -0.48 3.46 -17.80
CA LYS A 207 -1.37 4.51 -17.28
C LYS A 207 -0.71 5.29 -16.14
N ALA A 208 0.11 4.65 -15.31
CA ALA A 208 0.87 5.35 -14.28
C ALA A 208 1.78 6.42 -14.90
N LYS A 209 2.43 6.12 -16.03
CA LYS A 209 3.23 7.11 -16.77
C LYS A 209 2.39 8.32 -17.19
N MET A 210 1.20 8.10 -17.77
CA MET A 210 0.31 9.20 -18.17
C MET A 210 -0.16 10.04 -16.98
N VAL A 211 -0.49 9.40 -15.85
CA VAL A 211 -0.93 10.05 -14.62
C VAL A 211 0.20 10.88 -13.99
N LEU A 212 1.41 10.34 -13.95
CA LEU A 212 2.60 11.05 -13.47
C LEU A 212 2.99 12.19 -14.41
N GLU A 213 2.90 12.00 -15.73
CA GLU A 213 3.09 13.06 -16.72
C GLU A 213 2.08 14.20 -16.52
N VAL A 214 0.79 13.90 -16.29
CA VAL A 214 -0.23 14.94 -16.01
C VAL A 214 0.05 15.68 -14.70
N CYS A 215 0.57 15.01 -13.66
CA CYS A 215 1.04 15.67 -12.44
C CYS A 215 2.23 16.60 -12.73
N LEU A 216 3.19 16.15 -13.56
CA LEU A 216 4.33 16.95 -14.02
C LEU A 216 3.89 18.18 -14.84
N TRP A 217 2.87 18.05 -15.70
CA TRP A 217 2.33 19.19 -16.44
C TRP A 217 1.57 20.18 -15.55
N HIS A 218 0.89 19.72 -14.50
CA HIS A 218 0.25 20.60 -13.53
C HIS A 218 1.24 21.33 -12.62
N SER A 219 2.35 20.68 -12.22
CA SER A 219 3.43 21.37 -11.49
C SER A 219 4.16 22.39 -12.37
N LEU A 220 4.14 22.20 -13.69
CA LEU A 220 4.62 23.17 -14.69
C LEU A 220 3.69 24.36 -14.96
N SER A 221 2.54 24.47 -14.28
CA SER A 221 1.57 25.57 -14.47
C SER A 221 1.51 26.56 -13.30
N LEU A 222 2.65 27.17 -12.97
CA LEU A 222 2.74 28.36 -12.12
C LEU A 222 3.68 29.39 -12.77
N GLU A 223 3.28 29.93 -13.93
CA GLU A 223 3.84 31.18 -14.42
C GLU A 223 3.13 32.35 -13.74
N PHE A 224 3.81 32.97 -12.77
CA PHE A 224 3.54 34.36 -12.41
C PHE A 224 4.85 35.16 -12.46
N ALA A 225 4.89 36.06 -13.45
CA ALA A 225 5.69 37.28 -13.47
C ALA A 225 7.17 37.18 -13.08
N GLY A 226 7.96 36.55 -13.96
CA GLY A 226 9.33 36.98 -14.24
C GLY A 226 10.37 36.80 -13.12
N GLN A 227 10.87 35.58 -12.94
CA GLN A 227 12.28 35.29 -12.64
C GLN A 227 12.57 33.78 -12.86
N ILE A 228 13.84 33.48 -13.11
CA ILE A 228 14.38 32.39 -13.95
C ILE A 228 14.33 30.97 -13.33
N LEU A 229 13.84 30.03 -14.14
CA LEU A 229 14.32 28.66 -14.46
C LEU A 229 14.69 27.67 -13.34
N PHE A 230 13.88 26.60 -13.22
CA PHE A 230 14.40 25.24 -13.09
C PHE A 230 13.68 24.31 -14.06
N THR A 231 14.35 23.99 -15.17
CA THR A 231 14.02 22.86 -16.04
C THR A 231 14.36 21.58 -15.30
N LEU A 232 13.36 20.80 -14.88
CA LEU A 232 13.55 19.40 -14.49
C LEU A 232 13.39 18.55 -15.74
N CYS A 233 14.52 18.25 -16.39
CA CYS A 233 14.59 17.25 -17.46
C CYS A 233 14.65 15.86 -16.80
N ILE A 234 13.57 15.10 -16.83
CA ILE A 234 13.63 13.66 -16.50
C ILE A 234 14.10 12.94 -17.78
N THR A 235 15.42 12.89 -17.97
CA THR A 235 16.03 11.93 -18.91
C THR A 235 16.31 10.61 -18.18
N SER A 236 16.06 9.52 -18.92
CA SER A 236 16.34 8.09 -18.64
C SER A 236 15.32 7.33 -17.78
N LEU A 237 14.22 6.94 -18.43
CA LEU A 237 13.62 5.62 -18.24
C LEU A 237 14.49 4.61 -18.99
N ASP A 238 15.47 4.03 -18.30
CA ASP A 238 16.05 2.74 -18.67
C ASP A 238 16.55 2.07 -17.38
N SER A 239 16.18 0.81 -17.19
CA SER A 239 16.64 -0.10 -16.14
C SER A 239 15.84 -0.08 -14.81
N PHE A 240 14.70 -0.77 -14.79
CA PHE A 240 14.34 -1.61 -13.65
C PHE A 240 13.80 -2.94 -14.18
N ALA A 241 14.73 -3.84 -14.48
CA ALA A 241 14.50 -5.27 -14.37
C ALA A 241 14.97 -5.68 -12.98
N PHE A 242 14.08 -6.26 -12.17
CA PHE A 242 14.33 -7.39 -11.27
C PHE A 242 13.00 -7.91 -10.75
#